data_AF-A0A183BDK0-F1
#
_entry.id   AF-A0A183BDK0-F1
#
_cell.length_a   1.000
_cell.length_b   1.000
_cell.length_c   1.000
_cell.angle_alpha   90.00
_cell.angle_beta   90.00
_cell.angle_gamma   90.00
#
_symmetry.space_group_name_H-M   'P 1'
#
loop_
_entity.id
_entity.type
_entity.pdbx_description
1 polymer ?
#
loop_
_entity_poly.entity_id
_entity_poly.type
_entity_poly.pdbx_seq_one_letter_code
_entity_poly.pdbx_strand_id
1 'polypeptide(L)'
;MLRLAFVCKTWNDFFMFCTYNAQFKFNEQLCRQKDNVAMGSPLGPWFANVFMAKLENNQLKSSIQDWVLYRRYVDDILCVINTSEINELLSKFNAAHQYITFTLEMKNDKMLAFLDVCLSRGSDGSVQRSVHRKAT
;
A
#
# COMPACT_ATOMS: atom_id res chain seq x y z
N MET A 1 10.64 -0.67 -31.59
CA MET A 1 9.63 0.15 -30.89
C MET A 1 8.29 -0.04 -31.61
N LEU A 2 7.41 -0.90 -31.08
CA LEU A 2 6.08 -1.11 -31.67
C LEU A 2 5.15 -0.01 -31.16
N ARG A 3 4.61 0.81 -32.07
CA ARG A 3 3.54 1.77 -31.77
C ARG A 3 2.21 1.11 -32.09
N LEU A 4 1.45 0.72 -31.06
CA LEU A 4 0.01 0.50 -31.22
C LEU A 4 -0.71 1.85 -31.05
N ALA A 5 -1.31 2.33 -32.13
CA ALA A 5 -2.23 3.45 -32.07
C ALA A 5 -3.62 2.91 -31.66
N PHE A 6 -4.04 3.19 -30.44
CA PHE A 6 -5.41 2.93 -29.99
C PHE A 6 -6.23 4.22 -30.09
N VAL A 7 -7.39 4.15 -30.73
CA VAL A 7 -8.38 5.22 -30.71
C VAL A 7 -9.20 5.04 -29.43
N CYS A 8 -8.74 5.65 -28.35
CA CYS A 8 -9.52 5.75 -27.12
C CYS A 8 -10.44 6.97 -27.23
N LYS A 9 -11.77 6.77 -27.21
CA LYS A 9 -12.73 7.87 -27.35
C LYS A 9 -12.88 8.67 -26.05
N THR A 10 -12.62 8.05 -24.89
CA THR A 10 -12.64 8.69 -23.58
C THR A 10 -11.57 8.10 -22.64
N TRP A 11 -11.20 8.84 -21.59
CA TRP A 11 -10.30 8.34 -20.53
C TRP A 11 -10.83 7.08 -19.83
N ASN A 12 -12.15 6.94 -19.77
CA ASN A 12 -12.77 5.78 -19.14
C ASN A 12 -12.51 4.50 -19.93
N ASP A 13 -12.55 4.60 -21.27
CA ASP A 13 -12.21 3.48 -22.15
C ASP A 13 -10.75 3.03 -21.96
N PHE A 14 -9.84 3.98 -21.74
CA PHE A 14 -8.43 3.71 -21.51
C PHE A 14 -8.24 2.97 -20.18
N PHE A 15 -8.88 3.46 -19.12
CA PHE A 15 -8.79 2.82 -17.82
C PHE A 15 -9.41 1.41 -17.82
N MET A 16 -10.58 1.24 -18.44
CA MET A 16 -11.19 -0.08 -18.59
C MET A 16 -10.32 -1.04 -19.39
N PHE A 17 -9.60 -0.54 -20.41
CA PHE A 17 -8.65 -1.34 -21.16
C PHE A 17 -7.45 -1.77 -20.30
N CYS A 18 -6.83 -0.84 -19.56
CA CYS A 18 -5.64 -1.11 -18.77
C CYS A 18 -5.88 -1.86 -17.45
N THR A 19 -7.11 -1.90 -16.95
CA THR A 19 -7.46 -2.60 -15.70
C THR A 19 -8.36 -3.81 -15.96
N TYR A 20 -9.61 -3.57 -16.35
CA TYR A 20 -10.65 -4.60 -16.36
C TYR A 20 -10.55 -5.57 -17.55
N ASN A 21 -10.12 -5.09 -18.71
CA ASN A 21 -10.03 -5.89 -19.93
C ASN A 21 -8.66 -6.56 -20.14
N ALA A 22 -7.73 -6.38 -19.20
CA ALA A 22 -6.43 -7.02 -19.25
C ALA A 22 -6.56 -8.54 -19.02
N GLN A 23 -6.08 -9.32 -19.99
CA GLN A 23 -6.07 -10.78 -19.94
C GLN A 23 -4.62 -11.29 -19.90
N PHE A 24 -4.39 -12.38 -19.19
CA PHE A 24 -3.10 -13.06 -19.14
C PHE A 24 -3.30 -14.57 -19.31
N LYS A 25 -2.26 -15.26 -19.78
CA LYS A 25 -2.29 -16.70 -20.01
C LYS A 25 -1.57 -17.41 -18.88
N PHE A 26 -2.21 -18.38 -18.25
CA PHE A 26 -1.63 -19.24 -17.23
C PHE A 26 -2.08 -20.68 -17.45
N ASN A 27 -1.15 -21.64 -17.48
CA ASN A 27 -1.42 -23.05 -17.78
C ASN A 27 -2.30 -23.25 -19.04
N GLU A 28 -1.94 -22.58 -20.14
CA GLU A 28 -2.70 -22.60 -21.40
C GLU A 28 -4.13 -22.04 -21.34
N GLN A 29 -4.57 -21.52 -20.20
CA GLN A 29 -5.87 -20.90 -20.02
C GLN A 29 -5.78 -19.38 -20.01
N LEU A 30 -6.74 -18.74 -20.69
CA LEU A 30 -6.87 -17.30 -20.70
C LEU A 30 -7.63 -16.86 -19.45
N CYS A 31 -6.95 -16.13 -18.57
CA CYS A 31 -7.49 -15.62 -17.33
C CYS A 31 -7.69 -14.11 -17.43
N ARG A 32 -8.66 -13.60 -16.66
CA ARG A 32 -8.91 -12.17 -16.49
C ARG A 32 -8.98 -11.85 -15.01
N GLN A 33 -8.33 -10.77 -14.60
CA GLN A 33 -8.45 -10.29 -13.24
C GLN A 33 -9.80 -9.64 -13.03
N LYS A 34 -10.55 -10.11 -12.02
CA LYS A 34 -11.89 -9.59 -11.70
C LYS A 34 -11.85 -8.46 -10.67
N ASP A 35 -10.95 -8.57 -9.70
CA ASP A 35 -10.77 -7.63 -8.60
C ASP A 35 -9.28 -7.35 -8.37
N ASN A 36 -9.02 -6.18 -7.78
CA ASN A 36 -7.69 -5.58 -7.64
C ASN A 36 -7.03 -5.24 -8.98
N VAL A 37 -5.83 -4.68 -8.92
CA VAL A 37 -5.06 -4.30 -10.11
C VAL A 37 -4.03 -5.39 -10.41
N ALA A 38 -3.74 -5.60 -11.69
CA ALA A 38 -2.77 -6.60 -12.12
C ALA A 38 -1.38 -6.25 -11.63
N MET A 39 -0.75 -7.22 -10.94
CA MET A 39 0.68 -7.15 -10.66
C MET A 39 1.44 -7.03 -11.98
N GLY A 40 2.41 -6.12 -12.04
CA GLY A 40 3.14 -5.81 -13.27
C GLY A 40 2.43 -4.84 -14.22
N SER A 41 1.20 -4.40 -13.91
CA SER A 41 0.59 -3.29 -14.66
C SER A 41 1.40 -2.01 -14.42
N PRO A 42 1.81 -1.28 -15.48
CA PRO A 42 2.48 0.01 -15.34
C PRO A 42 1.66 1.04 -14.57
N LEU A 43 0.33 0.91 -14.59
CA LEU A 43 -0.60 1.79 -13.86
C LEU A 43 -0.99 1.24 -12.48
N GLY A 44 -0.58 0.01 -12.15
CA GLY A 44 -0.89 -0.66 -10.89
C GLY A 44 -0.55 0.18 -9.66
N PRO A 45 0.70 0.65 -9.51
CA PRO A 45 1.08 1.49 -8.38
C PRO A 45 0.28 2.78 -8.28
N TRP A 46 -0.07 3.39 -9.42
CA TRP A 46 -0.85 4.63 -9.45
C TRP A 46 -2.28 4.41 -8.93
N PHE A 47 -2.97 3.37 -9.43
CA PHE A 47 -4.31 3.03 -8.97
C PHE A 47 -4.33 2.61 -7.50
N ALA A 48 -3.36 1.80 -7.07
CA ALA A 48 -3.22 1.42 -5.67
C ALA A 48 -3.06 2.67 -4.77
N ASN A 49 -2.21 3.61 -5.20
CA ASN A 49 -2.00 4.86 -4.46
C ASN A 49 -3.26 5.72 -4.37
N VAL A 50 -4.00 5.88 -5.47
CA VAL A 50 -5.26 6.65 -5.50
C VAL A 50 -6.31 6.00 -4.60
N PHE A 51 -6.44 4.67 -4.65
CA PHE A 51 -7.41 3.94 -3.85
C PHE A 51 -7.09 4.02 -2.35
N MET A 52 -5.82 3.83 -1.97
CA MET A 52 -5.37 3.98 -0.59
C MET A 52 -5.57 5.41 -0.08
N ALA A 53 -5.23 6.42 -0.89
CA ALA A 53 -5.49 7.82 -0.55
C ALA A 53 -6.98 8.10 -0.31
N LYS A 54 -7.88 7.46 -1.07
CA LYS A 54 -9.33 7.57 -0.84
C LYS A 54 -9.74 6.95 0.50
N LEU A 55 -9.21 5.79 0.87
CA LEU A 55 -9.50 5.15 2.17
C LEU A 55 -8.98 5.98 3.34
N GLU A 56 -7.75 6.48 3.21
CA GLU A 56 -7.06 7.34 4.19
C GLU A 56 -7.84 8.64 4.45
N ASN A 57 -8.35 9.27 3.39
CA ASN A 57 -9.08 10.54 3.48
C ASN A 57 -10.57 10.40 3.84
N ASN A 58 -11.08 9.17 3.94
CA ASN A 58 -12.47 8.90 4.28
C ASN A 58 -12.55 8.04 5.55
N GLN A 59 -12.65 6.72 5.42
CA GLN A 59 -12.90 5.80 6.52
C GLN A 59 -11.84 5.86 7.62
N LEU A 60 -10.59 6.09 7.26
CA LEU A 60 -9.46 6.07 8.20
C LEU A 60 -9.06 7.47 8.70
N LYS A 61 -9.70 8.52 8.17
CA LYS A 61 -9.25 9.91 8.39
C LYS A 61 -9.24 10.30 9.86
N SER A 62 -10.31 9.98 10.59
CA SER A 62 -10.40 10.30 12.01
C SER A 62 -9.31 9.61 12.82
N SER A 63 -9.04 8.33 12.53
CA SER A 63 -7.96 7.60 13.20
C SER A 63 -6.59 8.20 12.92
N ILE A 64 -6.28 8.52 11.66
CA ILE A 64 -4.95 9.02 11.25
C ILE A 64 -4.68 10.43 11.78
N GLN A 65 -5.70 11.27 11.95
CA GLN A 65 -5.55 12.65 12.41
C GLN A 65 -4.93 12.78 13.81
N ASP A 66 -5.14 11.78 14.67
CA ASP A 66 -4.65 11.78 16.05
C ASP A 66 -3.21 11.23 16.18
N TRP A 67 -2.59 10.82 15.09
CA TRP A 67 -1.27 10.18 15.12
C TRP A 67 -0.14 11.19 15.07
N VAL A 68 0.95 10.89 15.78
CA VAL A 68 2.16 11.73 15.80
C VAL A 68 2.84 11.74 14.43
N LEU A 69 2.83 10.59 13.75
CA LEU A 69 3.38 10.43 12.42
C LEU A 69 2.53 9.46 11.61
N TYR A 70 2.29 9.80 10.35
CA TYR A 70 1.77 8.90 9.33
C TYR A 70 2.50 9.15 8.01
N ARG A 71 3.17 8.13 7.48
CA ARG A 71 3.85 8.16 6.18
C ARG A 71 3.58 6.86 5.45
N ARG A 72 3.12 6.95 4.21
CA ARG A 72 2.89 5.79 3.34
C ARG A 72 3.84 5.82 2.15
N TYR A 73 4.40 4.66 1.82
CA TYR A 73 5.14 4.40 0.60
C TYR A 73 4.47 3.23 -0.13
N VAL A 74 3.69 3.52 -1.17
CA VAL A 74 2.86 2.54 -1.90
C VAL A 74 1.96 1.75 -0.93
N ASP A 75 2.35 0.53 -0.57
CA ASP A 75 1.68 -0.42 0.32
C ASP A 75 2.23 -0.40 1.77
N ASP A 76 3.44 0.10 1.99
CA ASP A 76 4.05 0.17 3.32
C ASP A 76 3.67 1.45 4.08
N ILE A 77 3.28 1.32 5.34
CA ILE A 77 2.89 2.44 6.21
C ILE A 77 3.81 2.49 7.44
N LEU A 78 4.44 3.64 7.65
CA LEU A 78 5.14 3.99 8.88
C LEU A 78 4.27 4.93 9.71
N CYS A 79 3.97 4.54 10.94
CA CYS A 79 3.22 5.37 11.86
C CYS A 79 3.83 5.44 13.27
N VAL A 80 3.56 6.56 13.95
CA VAL A 80 3.88 6.74 15.38
C VAL A 80 2.58 7.16 16.06
N ILE A 81 2.13 6.33 16.99
CA ILE A 81 0.84 6.46 17.67
C ILE A 81 1.04 6.52 19.19
N ASN A 82 0.18 7.24 19.89
CA ASN A 82 0.21 7.39 21.35
C ASN A 82 -0.73 6.41 22.08
N THR A 83 -1.42 5.52 21.36
CA THR A 83 -2.36 4.56 21.96
C THR A 83 -1.69 3.22 22.29
N SER A 84 -2.12 2.60 23.40
CA SER A 84 -1.78 1.22 23.75
C SER A 84 -2.71 0.19 23.08
N GLU A 85 -3.81 0.62 22.48
CA GLU A 85 -4.87 -0.26 21.93
C GLU A 85 -4.64 -0.63 20.46
N ILE A 86 -3.49 -1.23 20.19
CA ILE A 86 -3.02 -1.53 18.83
C ILE A 86 -3.93 -2.53 18.10
N ASN A 87 -4.46 -3.53 18.80
CA ASN A 87 -5.34 -4.53 18.21
C ASN A 87 -6.70 -3.96 17.79
N GLU A 88 -7.23 -3.01 18.56
CA GLU A 88 -8.46 -2.31 18.19
C GLU A 88 -8.23 -1.43 16.96
N LEU A 89 -7.07 -0.75 16.90
CA LEU A 89 -6.68 0.04 15.75
C LEU A 89 -6.58 -0.82 14.48
N LEU A 90 -5.91 -1.97 14.57
CA LEU A 90 -5.81 -2.91 13.46
C LEU A 90 -7.19 -3.41 13.01
N SER A 91 -8.08 -3.68 13.96
CA SER A 91 -9.45 -4.10 13.65
C SER A 91 -10.24 -3.00 12.92
N LYS A 92 -10.09 -1.74 13.33
CA LYS A 92 -10.69 -0.58 12.64
C LYS A 92 -10.16 -0.44 11.22
N PHE A 93 -8.86 -0.63 11.01
CA PHE A 93 -8.24 -0.57 9.69
C PHE A 93 -8.75 -1.69 8.78
N ASN A 94 -8.81 -2.92 9.28
CA ASN A 94 -9.34 -4.07 8.56
C ASN A 94 -10.86 -3.97 8.29
N ALA A 95 -11.60 -3.21 9.09
CA ALA A 95 -13.00 -2.93 8.84
C ALA A 95 -13.23 -1.87 7.74
N ALA A 96 -12.19 -1.13 7.31
CA ALA A 96 -12.34 -0.04 6.35
C ALA A 96 -12.67 -0.53 4.94
N HIS A 97 -12.25 -1.74 4.57
CA HIS A 97 -12.55 -2.33 3.26
C HIS A 97 -12.47 -3.87 3.27
N GLN A 98 -13.51 -4.54 2.78
CA GLN A 98 -13.64 -6.01 2.82
C GLN A 98 -12.54 -6.79 2.07
N TYR A 99 -11.87 -6.16 1.10
CA TYR A 99 -10.84 -6.80 0.27
C TYR A 99 -9.42 -6.31 0.57
N ILE A 100 -9.23 -5.45 1.59
CA ILE A 100 -7.90 -5.06 2.05
C ILE A 100 -7.71 -5.58 3.47
N THR A 101 -6.60 -6.29 3.67
CA THR A 101 -6.14 -6.69 4.99
C THR A 101 -4.86 -5.95 5.32
N PHE A 102 -4.92 -5.13 6.36
CA PHE A 102 -3.77 -4.53 7.01
C PHE A 102 -3.13 -5.53 7.96
N THR A 103 -1.81 -5.54 7.95
CA THR A 103 -0.97 -6.21 8.94
C THR A 103 -0.14 -5.17 9.67
N LEU A 104 0.41 -5.58 10.82
CA LEU A 104 1.10 -4.69 11.73
C LEU A 104 2.43 -5.32 12.13
N GLU A 105 3.50 -4.53 12.10
CA GLU A 105 4.80 -4.90 12.63
C GLU A 105 5.18 -3.88 13.71
N MET A 106 5.38 -4.38 14.93
CA MET A 106 5.82 -3.55 16.05
C MET A 106 7.33 -3.50 16.09
N LYS A 107 7.86 -2.39 16.62
CA LYS A 107 9.29 -2.30 16.92
C LYS A 107 9.72 -3.48 17.80
N ASN A 108 10.82 -4.13 17.43
CA ASN A 108 11.47 -5.16 18.23
C ASN A 108 12.82 -4.64 18.73
N ASP A 109 13.15 -4.83 20.01
CA ASP A 109 14.41 -4.36 20.60
C ASP A 109 14.77 -2.89 20.29
N LYS A 110 13.76 -2.02 20.27
CA LYS A 110 13.86 -0.57 19.92
C LYS A 110 14.22 -0.29 18.46
N MET A 111 14.20 -1.30 17.59
CA MET A 111 14.40 -1.21 16.16
C MET A 111 13.10 -1.45 15.40
N LEU A 112 12.93 -0.77 14.27
CA LEU A 112 11.80 -0.96 13.36
C LEU A 112 12.33 -0.97 11.93
N ALA A 113 12.08 -2.04 11.18
CA ALA A 113 12.35 -2.05 9.76
C ALA A 113 11.24 -1.31 9.01
N PHE A 114 11.62 -0.43 8.09
CA PHE A 114 10.72 0.20 7.13
C PHE A 114 11.43 0.31 5.79
N LEU A 115 10.93 -0.41 4.77
CA LEU A 115 11.64 -0.63 3.51
C LEU A 115 13.04 -1.23 3.77
N ASP A 116 14.08 -0.68 3.16
CA ASP A 116 15.48 -1.08 3.34
C ASP A 116 16.19 -0.34 4.48
N VAL A 117 15.43 0.29 5.39
CA VAL A 117 15.98 1.09 6.50
C VAL A 117 15.55 0.51 7.85
N CYS A 118 16.52 0.30 8.73
CA CYS A 118 16.28 0.04 10.14
C CYS A 118 16.30 1.36 10.91
N LEU A 119 15.19 1.68 11.56
CA LEU A 119 15.01 2.86 12.39
C LEU A 119 15.19 2.48 13.86
N SER A 120 16.01 3.24 14.58
CA SER A 120 16.14 3.10 16.03
C SER A 120 16.18 4.46 16.72
N ARG A 121 15.88 4.47 18.02
CA ARG A 121 15.93 5.70 18.83
C ARG A 121 17.25 5.73 19.61
N GLY A 122 18.07 6.75 19.33
CA GLY A 122 19.30 7.03 20.07
C GLY A 122 19.02 7.42 21.53
N SER A 123 20.04 7.30 22.38
CA SER A 123 19.96 7.71 23.80
C SER A 123 19.71 9.20 23.99
N ASP A 124 20.14 10.01 23.03
CA ASP A 124 19.89 11.45 22.92
C ASP A 124 18.49 11.80 22.38
N GLY A 125 17.68 10.78 22.05
CA GLY A 125 16.36 10.95 21.46
C GLY A 125 16.35 11.14 19.94
N SER A 126 17.52 11.14 19.28
CA SER A 126 17.61 11.21 17.82
C SER A 126 17.11 9.93 17.14
N VAL A 127 16.71 10.04 15.87
CA VAL A 127 16.40 8.87 15.04
C VAL A 127 17.67 8.43 14.31
N GLN A 128 18.15 7.25 14.65
CA GLN A 128 19.27 6.60 13.96
C GLN A 128 18.74 5.72 12.82
N ARG A 129 19.54 5.61 11.75
CA ARG A 129 19.20 4.86 10.54
C ARG A 129 20.36 3.96 10.15
N SER A 130 20.07 2.71 9.84
CA SER A 130 21.01 1.77 9.22
C SER A 130 20.34 1.01 8.10
N VAL A 131 21.13 0.32 7.27
CA VAL A 131 20.60 -0.50 6.18
C VAL A 131 19.97 -1.77 6.78
N HIS A 132 18.72 -2.06 6.40
CA HIS A 132 18.05 -3.31 6.73
C HIS A 132 18.07 -4.24 5.51
N ARG A 133 18.28 -5.53 5.74
CA ARG A 133 18.16 -6.58 4.71
C ARG A 133 17.34 -7.72 5.28
N LYS A 134 16.31 -8.15 4.56
CA LYS A 134 15.53 -9.33 4.93
C LYS A 134 16.41 -10.58 4.84
N ALA A 135 16.17 -11.55 5.73
CA ALA A 135 16.77 -12.87 5.62
C ALA A 135 16.35 -13.49 4.27
N THR A 136 17.33 -14.01 3.53
CA THR A 136 17.11 -14.64 2.22
C THR A 136 16.84 -16.12 2.40
#